data_AF-A0A0M6WQM2-F1
#
_entry.id   AF-A0A0M6WQM2-F1
#
_cell.length_a   1.000
_cell.length_b   1.000
_cell.length_c   1.000
_cell.angle_alpha   90.00
_cell.angle_beta   90.00
_cell.angle_gamma   90.00
#
_symmetry.space_group_name_H-M   'P 1'
#
loop_
_entity.id
_entity.type
_entity.pdbx_description
1 polymer ?
#
loop_
_entity_poly.entity_id
_entity_poly.type
_entity_poly.pdbx_seq_one_letter_code
_entity_poly.pdbx_strand_id
1 'polypeptide(L)'
;MHELLEKLCCNKEKVETIIQKIESGEIYIDELKQYLPMMNEIVTCILYEAKISINEEFLVQVLHDLIDGIERQDDVILLDTLQYGWLEILNYVNDKLQGENIDE
;
A
#
# COMPACT_ATOMS: atom_id res chain seq x y z
N MET A 1 9.11 3.25 15.65
CA MET A 1 7.77 2.65 15.77
C MET A 1 6.67 3.68 15.56
N HIS A 2 6.62 4.77 16.33
CA HIS A 2 5.62 5.85 16.13
C HIS A 2 5.68 6.48 14.73
N GLU A 3 6.87 6.82 14.25
CA GLU A 3 7.07 7.37 12.89
C GLU A 3 6.60 6.42 11.77
N LEU A 4 6.78 5.11 11.94
CA LEU A 4 6.33 4.11 10.97
C LEU A 4 4.80 4.00 10.96
N LEU A 5 4.16 4.07 12.13
CA LEU A 5 2.70 4.07 12.25
C LEU A 5 2.08 5.33 11.62
N GLU A 6 2.70 6.51 11.82
CA GLU A 6 2.26 7.74 11.16
C GLU A 6 2.40 7.66 9.64
N LYS A 7 3.52 7.09 9.14
CA LYS A 7 3.73 6.85 7.70
C LYS A 7 2.70 5.87 7.13
N LEU A 8 2.39 4.79 7.83
CA LEU A 8 1.38 3.80 7.42
C LEU A 8 -0.01 4.42 7.35
N CYS A 9 -0.38 5.22 8.35
CA CYS A 9 -1.66 5.94 8.38
C CYS A 9 -1.79 6.88 7.17
N CYS A 10 -0.78 7.72 6.94
CA CYS A 10 -0.76 8.63 5.78
C CYS A 10 -0.80 7.88 4.44
N ASN A 11 -0.15 6.72 4.34
CA ASN A 11 -0.22 5.89 3.14
C ASN A 11 -1.62 5.35 2.89
N LYS A 12 -2.28 4.87 3.93
CA LYS A 12 -3.65 4.36 3.84
C LYS A 12 -4.61 5.43 3.32
N GLU A 13 -4.56 6.64 3.89
CA GLU A 13 -5.39 7.76 3.43
C GLU A 13 -5.16 8.12 1.96
N LYS A 14 -3.89 8.12 1.52
CA LYS A 14 -3.54 8.37 0.11
C LYS A 14 -4.08 7.29 -0.82
N VAL A 15 -3.95 6.03 -0.45
CA VAL A 15 -4.44 4.90 -1.24
C VAL A 15 -5.97 4.94 -1.33
N GLU A 16 -6.65 5.17 -0.21
CA GLU A 16 -8.11 5.34 -0.18
C GLU A 16 -8.57 6.50 -1.07
N THR A 17 -7.83 7.62 -1.07
CA THR A 17 -8.12 8.76 -1.95
C THR A 17 -7.95 8.39 -3.44
N ILE A 18 -6.88 7.68 -3.79
CA ILE A 18 -6.66 7.21 -5.17
C ILE A 18 -7.78 6.26 -5.61
N ILE A 19 -8.16 5.31 -4.75
CA ILE A 19 -9.25 4.37 -5.00
C ILE A 19 -10.55 5.11 -5.27
N GLN A 20 -10.91 6.09 -4.43
CA GLN A 20 -12.12 6.89 -4.62
C GLN A 20 -12.12 7.62 -5.96
N LYS A 21 -10.96 8.13 -6.40
CA LYS A 21 -10.83 8.79 -7.71
C LYS A 21 -10.98 7.83 -8.88
N ILE A 22 -10.46 6.60 -8.77
CA ILE A 22 -10.68 5.56 -9.77
C ILE A 22 -12.17 5.25 -9.86
N GLU A 23 -12.84 5.04 -8.73
CA GLU A 23 -14.28 4.74 -8.67
C GLU A 23 -15.17 5.88 -9.21
N SER A 24 -14.79 7.13 -8.97
CA SER A 24 -15.51 8.31 -9.45
C SER A 24 -15.19 8.69 -10.90
N GLY A 25 -14.20 8.03 -11.53
CA GLY A 25 -13.71 8.37 -12.86
C GLY A 25 -12.93 9.70 -12.92
N GLU A 26 -12.42 10.16 -11.77
CA GLU A 26 -11.53 11.32 -11.68
C GLU A 26 -10.11 10.99 -12.16
N ILE A 27 -9.35 12.03 -12.50
CA ILE A 27 -7.94 11.86 -12.89
C ILE A 27 -7.13 11.47 -11.65
N TYR A 28 -6.57 10.25 -11.66
CA TYR A 28 -5.81 9.69 -10.54
C TYR A 28 -4.36 9.31 -10.92
N ILE A 29 -4.06 9.08 -12.20
CA ILE A 29 -2.82 8.39 -12.62
C ILE A 29 -1.54 9.12 -12.24
N ASP A 30 -1.53 10.46 -12.31
CA ASP A 30 -0.37 11.26 -11.92
C ASP A 30 -0.13 11.25 -10.42
N GLU A 31 -1.20 11.24 -9.64
CA GLU A 31 -1.14 11.12 -8.17
C GLU A 31 -0.67 9.72 -7.76
N LEU A 32 -1.18 8.67 -8.42
CA LEU A 32 -0.70 7.30 -8.21
C LEU A 32 0.80 7.18 -8.51
N LYS A 33 1.28 7.78 -9.60
CA LYS A 33 2.73 7.81 -9.92
C LYS A 33 3.55 8.57 -8.88
N GLN A 34 3.03 9.70 -8.38
CA GLN A 34 3.67 10.46 -7.30
C GLN A 34 3.66 9.71 -5.96
N TYR A 35 2.74 8.76 -5.79
CA TYR A 35 2.65 7.92 -4.61
C TYR A 35 3.67 6.75 -4.61
N LEU A 36 4.09 6.27 -5.78
CA LEU A 36 5.03 5.13 -5.90
C LEU A 36 6.32 5.24 -5.06
N PRO A 37 7.01 6.39 -4.98
CA PRO A 37 8.19 6.51 -4.11
C PRO A 37 7.89 6.26 -2.63
N MET A 38 6.71 6.71 -2.16
CA MET A 38 6.26 6.52 -0.78
C MET A 38 5.91 5.04 -0.52
N MET A 39 5.29 4.38 -1.49
CA MET A 39 5.05 2.94 -1.46
C MET A 39 6.37 2.16 -1.35
N ASN A 40 7.39 2.52 -2.14
CA ASN A 40 8.70 1.87 -2.08
C ASN A 40 9.41 2.07 -0.72
N GLU A 41 9.28 3.25 -0.11
CA GLU A 41 9.78 3.49 1.25
C GLU A 41 9.10 2.57 2.26
N ILE A 42 7.77 2.44 2.19
CA ILE A 42 7.02 1.51 3.07
C ILE A 42 7.47 0.07 2.87
N VAL A 43 7.58 -0.41 1.64
CA VAL A 43 8.04 -1.78 1.34
C VAL A 43 9.40 -2.02 1.97
N THR A 44 10.31 -1.05 1.85
CA THR A 44 11.64 -1.11 2.46
C THR A 44 11.56 -1.21 3.97
N CYS A 45 10.75 -0.37 4.62
CA CYS A 45 10.54 -0.43 6.07
C CYS A 45 9.94 -1.77 6.50
N ILE A 46 8.95 -2.31 5.79
CA ILE A 46 8.31 -3.59 6.12
C ILE A 46 9.34 -4.73 6.06
N LEU A 47 10.09 -4.83 4.97
CA LEU A 47 10.98 -5.97 4.72
C LEU A 47 12.25 -5.94 5.58
N TYR A 48 12.82 -4.76 5.82
CA TYR A 48 14.15 -4.65 6.44
C TYR A 48 14.14 -4.12 7.87
N GLU A 49 13.18 -3.27 8.23
CA GLU A 49 13.22 -2.55 9.51
C GLU A 49 12.22 -3.12 10.53
N ALA A 50 11.01 -3.44 10.09
CA ALA A 50 9.92 -3.80 10.97
C ALA A 50 9.97 -5.25 11.49
N LYS A 51 10.83 -6.11 10.89
CA LYS A 51 10.88 -7.57 11.18
C LYS A 51 9.51 -8.27 11.09
N ILE A 52 8.58 -7.69 10.33
CA ILE A 52 7.24 -8.26 10.15
C ILE A 52 7.36 -9.35 9.10
N SER A 53 6.98 -10.57 9.48
CA SER A 53 6.84 -11.65 8.51
C SER A 53 5.61 -11.37 7.64
N ILE A 54 5.87 -10.99 6.39
CA ILE A 54 4.89 -10.86 5.33
C ILE A 54 5.09 -11.98 4.31
N ASN A 55 4.02 -12.36 3.61
CA ASN A 55 4.16 -13.22 2.44
C ASN A 55 4.81 -12.42 1.30
N GLU A 56 6.10 -12.65 1.07
CA GLU A 56 6.88 -11.97 0.03
C GLU A 56 6.36 -12.27 -1.38
N GLU A 57 5.85 -13.47 -1.65
CA GLU A 57 5.27 -13.82 -2.96
C GLU A 57 4.03 -12.97 -3.23
N PHE A 58 3.16 -12.81 -2.22
CA PHE A 58 1.98 -11.95 -2.32
C PHE A 58 2.37 -10.48 -2.52
N LEU A 59 3.35 -9.98 -1.75
CA LEU A 59 3.85 -8.61 -1.92
C LEU A 59 4.37 -8.37 -3.34
N VAL A 60 5.17 -9.29 -3.88
CA VAL A 60 5.70 -9.18 -5.25
C VAL A 60 4.56 -9.20 -6.28
N GLN A 61 3.56 -10.06 -6.11
CA GLN A 61 2.38 -10.10 -6.98
C GLN A 61 1.64 -8.76 -6.98
N VAL A 62 1.34 -8.19 -5.82
CA VAL A 62 0.67 -6.89 -5.70
C VAL A 62 1.49 -5.78 -6.38
N LEU A 63 2.81 -5.78 -6.22
CA LEU A 63 3.68 -4.78 -6.87
C LEU A 63 3.72 -4.95 -8.39
N HIS A 64 3.72 -6.18 -8.89
CA HIS A 64 3.67 -6.46 -10.33
C HIS A 64 2.32 -6.04 -10.92
N ASP A 65 1.20 -6.42 -10.30
CA ASP A 65 -0.14 -6.08 -10.78
C ASP A 65 -0.36 -4.56 -10.76
N LEU A 66 0.24 -3.84 -9.81
CA LEU A 66 0.21 -2.39 -9.76
C LEU A 66 0.92 -1.77 -10.96
N ILE A 67 2.12 -2.25 -11.28
CA ILE A 67 2.90 -1.76 -12.42
C ILE A 67 2.14 -2.06 -13.71
N ASP A 68 1.66 -3.30 -13.88
CA ASP A 68 0.88 -3.71 -15.04
C ASP A 68 -0.38 -2.86 -15.22
N GLY A 69 -1.10 -2.60 -14.12
CA GLY A 69 -2.26 -1.72 -14.10
C GLY A 69 -1.93 -0.28 -14.51
N ILE A 70 -0.82 0.28 -14.03
CA ILE A 70 -0.37 1.63 -14.39
C ILE A 70 0.02 1.72 -15.87
N GLU A 71 0.79 0.74 -16.38
CA GLU A 71 1.25 0.73 -17.76
C GLU A 71 0.09 0.60 -18.75
N ARG A 72 -0.90 -0.22 -18.41
CA ARG A 72 -2.10 -0.46 -19.22
C ARG A 72 -3.20 0.58 -19.01
N GLN A 73 -3.09 1.40 -17.96
CA GLN A 73 -4.18 2.27 -17.48
C GLN A 73 -5.47 1.47 -17.27
N ASP A 74 -5.33 0.29 -16.67
CA ASP A 74 -6.44 -0.62 -16.43
C ASP A 74 -7.02 -0.37 -15.04
N ASP A 75 -8.11 0.39 -15.00
CA ASP A 75 -8.80 0.75 -13.76
C ASP A 75 -9.25 -0.47 -12.95
N VAL A 76 -9.60 -1.59 -13.61
CA VAL A 76 -10.08 -2.81 -12.94
C VAL A 76 -8.92 -3.48 -12.22
N ILE A 77 -7.79 -3.66 -12.89
CA ILE A 77 -6.58 -4.22 -12.28
C ILE A 77 -6.09 -3.31 -11.14
N LEU A 78 -6.05 -2.00 -11.37
CA LEU A 78 -5.60 -1.04 -10.37
C LEU A 78 -6.47 -1.02 -9.14
N LEU A 79 -7.79 -1.03 -9.32
CA LEU A 79 -8.73 -1.02 -8.20
C LEU A 79 -8.64 -2.30 -7.38
N ASP A 80 -8.56 -3.47 -8.04
CA ASP A 80 -8.38 -4.75 -7.37
C ASP A 80 -7.06 -4.79 -6.58
N THR A 81 -5.97 -4.38 -7.23
CA THR A 81 -4.64 -4.34 -6.62
C THR A 81 -4.56 -3.38 -5.44
N LEU A 82 -5.16 -2.19 -5.53
CA LEU A 82 -5.11 -1.20 -4.46
C LEU A 82 -6.04 -1.57 -3.29
N GLN A 83 -7.27 -2.04 -3.58
CA GLN A 83 -8.27 -2.37 -2.55
C GLN A 83 -7.94 -3.67 -1.81
N TYR A 84 -7.61 -4.73 -2.54
CA TYR A 84 -7.48 -6.08 -1.98
C TYR A 84 -6.02 -6.53 -1.88
N GLY A 85 -5.11 -5.92 -2.62
CA GLY A 85 -3.67 -6.16 -2.48
C GLY A 85 -3.04 -5.23 -1.45
N TRP A 86 -2.87 -3.97 -1.86
CA TRP A 86 -2.03 -3.02 -1.15
C TRP A 86 -2.61 -2.55 0.18
N LEU A 87 -3.91 -2.22 0.25
CA LEU A 87 -4.56 -1.88 1.52
C LEU A 87 -4.54 -3.04 2.51
N GLU A 88 -4.68 -4.28 2.05
CA GLU A 88 -4.60 -5.46 2.93
C GLU A 88 -3.21 -5.60 3.55
N ILE A 89 -2.15 -5.41 2.77
CA ILE A 89 -0.77 -5.36 3.25
C ILE A 89 -0.59 -4.26 4.31
N LEU A 90 -1.06 -3.05 4.03
CA LEU A 90 -0.94 -1.92 4.97
C LEU A 90 -1.69 -2.18 6.29
N ASN A 91 -2.90 -2.75 6.21
CA ASN A 91 -3.69 -3.10 7.39
C ASN A 91 -3.01 -4.19 8.21
N TYR A 92 -2.53 -5.26 7.56
CA TYR A 92 -1.81 -6.34 8.24
C TYR A 92 -0.57 -5.82 8.99
N VAL A 93 0.22 -4.97 8.35
CA VAL A 93 1.41 -4.36 8.94
C VAL A 93 1.03 -3.48 10.12
N ASN A 94 -0.01 -2.65 9.98
CA ASN A 94 -0.50 -1.81 11.06
C ASN A 94 -0.98 -2.63 12.26
N ASP A 95 -1.75 -3.70 12.03
CA ASP A 95 -2.25 -4.58 13.09
C ASP A 95 -1.11 -5.29 13.83
N LYS A 96 -0.06 -5.72 13.12
CA LYS A 96 1.13 -6.30 13.74
C LYS A 96 1.89 -5.30 14.61
N LEU A 97 2.09 -4.08 14.13
CA LEU A 97 2.78 -3.03 14.88
C LEU A 97 1.97 -2.55 16.09
N GLN A 98 0.64 -2.51 15.99
CA GLN A 98 -0.22 -2.14 17.11
C GLN A 98 -0.35 -3.28 18.13
N GLY A 99 -0.40 -4.54 17.68
CA GLY A 99 -0.41 -5.71 18.56
C GLY A 99 0.86 -5.84 19.40
N GLU A 100 2.02 -5.51 18.85
CA GLU A 100 3.27 -5.45 19.62
C GLU A 100 3.30 -4.33 20.68
N ASN A 101 2.42 -3.32 20.60
CA ASN A 101 2.32 -2.25 21.61
C ASN A 101 1.43 -2.60 22.82
N ILE A 102 0.78 -3.77 22.86
CA ILE A 102 -0.14 -4.16 23.95
C ILE A 102 0.57 -5.03 25.01
N ASP A 103 1.76 -5.57 24.71
CA ASP A 103 2.51 -6.47 25.59
C ASP A 103 3.72 -5.79 26.31
N GLU A 104 3.60 -4.51 26.71
CA GLU A 104 4.49 -3.86 27.71
C GLU A 104 3.78 -3.47 29.00
#